data_AF-A0A534W9H9-F1
#
_entry.id   AF-A0A534W9H9-F1
#
_cell.length_a   1.000
_cell.length_b   1.000
_cell.length_c   1.000
_cell.angle_alpha   90.00
_cell.angle_beta   90.00
_cell.angle_gamma   90.00
#
_symmetry.space_group_name_H-M   'P 1'
#
loop_
_entity.id
_entity.type
_entity.pdbx_description
1 polymer ?
#
loop_
_entity_poly.entity_id
_entity_poly.type
_entity_poly.pdbx_seq_one_letter_code
_entity_poly.pdbx_strand_id
1 'polypeptide(L)'
;MNPSEGRMGVAAGVRGRTGRALRWFIAVGLLLGFGWFFATRLDPAALVRALGGADYRLVLLCAVGHMVILHPLKAWRWSLMLAPMQRISPWTLYQYNLAGCAATNVLPARSGQAVRVVLVCRHGLPVTGAIAVVVLEEILNASVLALIALPLPF
;
A
#
# COMPACT_ATOMS: atom_id res chain seq x y z
N MET A 1 -25.61 -7.34 -42.98
CA MET A 1 -24.32 -7.27 -42.24
C MET A 1 -23.68 -5.93 -42.57
N ASN A 2 -23.65 -5.01 -41.60
CA ASN A 2 -23.29 -3.60 -41.81
C ASN A 2 -21.80 -3.37 -41.41
N PRO A 3 -20.92 -2.85 -42.29
CA PRO A 3 -19.49 -2.71 -42.03
C PRO A 3 -19.07 -1.63 -41.01
N SER A 4 -20.02 -0.95 -40.37
CA SER A 4 -19.76 0.14 -39.40
C SER A 4 -19.44 -0.33 -37.98
N GLU A 5 -19.86 -1.53 -37.58
CA GLU A 5 -19.61 -2.06 -36.21
C GLU A 5 -18.16 -2.53 -36.01
N GLY A 6 -17.49 -2.98 -37.07
CA GLY A 6 -16.11 -3.48 -37.00
C GLY A 6 -15.05 -2.39 -36.75
N ARG A 7 -15.33 -1.13 -37.10
CA ARG A 7 -14.36 -0.02 -36.96
C ARG A 7 -14.32 0.58 -35.55
N MET A 8 -15.39 0.46 -34.75
CA MET A 8 -15.42 0.99 -33.39
C MET A 8 -14.68 0.09 -32.37
N GLY A 9 -14.66 -1.23 -32.58
CA GLY A 9 -13.93 -2.17 -31.70
C GLY A 9 -12.40 -2.04 -31.76
N VAL A 10 -11.85 -1.67 -32.93
CA VAL A 10 -10.39 -1.56 -33.13
C VAL A 10 -9.83 -0.29 -32.48
N ALA A 11 -10.57 0.83 -32.53
CA ALA A 11 -10.12 2.11 -31.95
C ALA A 11 -10.09 2.11 -30.41
N ALA A 12 -11.02 1.39 -29.76
CA ALA A 12 -11.05 1.24 -28.30
C ALA A 12 -9.90 0.36 -27.77
N GLY A 13 -9.51 -0.69 -28.53
CA GLY A 13 -8.43 -1.60 -28.16
C GLY A 13 -7.01 -1.01 -28.27
N VAL A 14 -6.80 -0.06 -29.19
CA VAL A 14 -5.50 0.62 -29.37
C VAL A 14 -5.26 1.65 -28.28
N ARG A 15 -6.29 2.43 -27.88
CA ARG A 15 -6.15 3.50 -26.87
C ARG A 15 -5.76 2.98 -25.48
N GLY A 16 -6.19 1.77 -25.12
CA GLY A 16 -5.79 1.08 -23.89
C GLY A 16 -4.43 0.38 -23.94
N ARG A 17 -3.85 0.16 -25.13
CA ARG A 17 -2.55 -0.52 -25.31
C ARG A 17 -1.40 0.48 -25.29
N THR A 18 -1.57 1.64 -25.93
CA THR A 18 -0.56 2.72 -25.96
C THR A 18 -0.33 3.34 -24.58
N GLY A 19 -1.40 3.56 -23.80
CA GLY A 19 -1.28 4.08 -22.43
C GLY A 19 -0.60 3.11 -21.46
N ARG A 20 -0.78 1.79 -21.66
CA ARG A 20 -0.05 0.77 -20.89
C ARG A 20 1.43 0.71 -21.28
N ALA A 21 1.74 0.74 -22.57
CA ALA A 21 3.12 0.77 -23.04
C ALA A 21 3.88 2.00 -22.50
N LEU A 22 3.27 3.19 -22.56
CA LEU A 22 3.86 4.41 -22.03
C LEU A 22 4.16 4.32 -20.52
N ARG A 23 3.23 3.76 -19.73
CA ARG A 23 3.45 3.53 -18.29
C ARG A 23 4.63 2.60 -18.02
N TRP A 24 4.77 1.53 -18.80
CA TRP A 24 5.91 0.62 -18.70
C TRP A 24 7.22 1.29 -19.08
N PHE A 25 7.26 2.08 -20.15
CA PHE A 25 8.44 2.84 -20.54
C PHE A 25 8.86 3.85 -19.47
N ILE A 26 7.91 4.58 -18.89
CA ILE A 26 8.18 5.51 -17.77
C ILE A 26 8.73 4.75 -16.56
N ALA A 27 8.10 3.62 -16.19
CA ALA A 27 8.53 2.82 -15.05
C ALA A 27 9.95 2.26 -15.25
N VAL A 28 10.25 1.71 -16.42
CA VAL A 28 11.58 1.18 -16.77
C VAL A 28 12.60 2.30 -16.82
N GLY A 29 12.27 3.44 -17.44
CA GLY A 29 13.16 4.60 -17.48
C GLY A 29 13.49 5.16 -16.10
N LEU A 30 12.49 5.25 -15.21
CA LEU A 30 12.69 5.61 -13.80
C LEU A 30 13.56 4.59 -13.07
N LEU A 31 13.30 3.30 -13.23
CA LEU A 31 14.07 2.23 -12.58
C LEU A 31 15.54 2.27 -13.01
N LEU A 32 15.80 2.40 -14.32
CA LEU A 32 17.16 2.48 -14.86
C LEU A 32 17.83 3.80 -14.48
N GLY A 33 17.10 4.91 -14.49
CA GLY A 33 17.61 6.23 -14.09
C GLY A 33 18.01 6.27 -12.61
N PHE A 34 17.15 5.80 -11.71
CA PHE A 34 17.48 5.70 -10.29
C PHE A 34 18.56 4.66 -10.02
N GLY A 35 18.53 3.51 -10.70
CA GLY A 35 19.56 2.48 -10.59
C GLY A 35 20.94 3.00 -10.99
N TRP A 36 21.03 3.71 -12.13
CA TRP A 36 22.25 4.37 -12.58
C TRP A 36 22.70 5.47 -11.61
N PHE A 37 21.77 6.30 -11.13
CA PHE A 37 22.07 7.37 -10.18
C PHE A 37 22.65 6.81 -8.88
N PHE A 38 22.05 5.76 -8.32
CA PHE A 38 22.58 5.10 -7.13
C PHE A 38 23.91 4.41 -7.41
N ALA A 39 24.05 3.69 -8.52
CA ALA A 39 25.30 2.98 -8.85
C ALA A 39 26.50 3.93 -9.03
N THR A 40 26.27 5.17 -9.49
CA THR A 40 27.34 6.16 -9.71
C THR A 40 27.65 7.03 -8.49
N ARG A 41 26.73 7.10 -7.51
CA ARG A 41 26.86 7.97 -6.33
C ARG A 41 27.05 7.23 -5.01
N LEU A 42 26.76 5.94 -4.96
CA LEU A 42 26.83 5.13 -3.75
C LEU A 42 28.18 4.42 -3.67
N ASP A 43 28.98 4.73 -2.64
CA ASP A 43 30.17 3.95 -2.31
C ASP A 43 29.74 2.64 -1.59
N PRO A 44 29.91 1.46 -2.22
CA PRO A 44 29.51 0.19 -1.62
C PRO A 44 30.25 -0.11 -0.32
N ALA A 45 31.52 0.32 -0.22
CA ALA A 45 32.34 0.10 0.97
C ALA A 45 31.89 0.99 2.14
N ALA A 46 31.46 2.24 1.86
CA ALA A 46 30.82 3.07 2.86
C ALA A 46 29.47 2.49 3.32
N LEU A 47 28.66 1.96 2.40
CA LEU A 47 27.37 1.34 2.73
C LEU A 47 27.54 0.15 3.67
N VAL A 48 28.46 -0.79 3.37
CA VAL A 48 28.69 -1.98 4.21
C VAL A 48 29.21 -1.60 5.58
N ARG A 49 30.11 -0.61 5.68
CA ARG A 49 30.59 -0.10 6.98
C ARG A 49 29.45 0.54 7.78
N ALA A 50 28.58 1.31 7.14
CA ALA A 50 27.43 1.92 7.80
C ALA A 50 26.43 0.86 8.29
N LEU A 51 26.21 -0.21 7.52
CA LEU A 51 25.37 -1.34 7.95
C LEU A 51 26.00 -2.09 9.13
N GLY A 52 27.30 -2.39 9.07
CA GLY A 52 28.02 -3.09 10.14
C GLY A 52 28.11 -2.31 11.45
N GLY A 53 28.09 -0.97 11.39
CA GLY A 53 28.09 -0.08 12.55
C GLY A 53 26.70 0.29 13.08
N ALA A 54 25.62 -0.16 12.44
CA ALA A 54 24.26 0.19 12.85
C ALA A 54 23.87 -0.54 14.15
N ASP A 55 23.18 0.17 15.04
CA ASP A 55 22.63 -0.46 16.25
C ASP A 55 21.35 -1.24 15.91
N TYR A 56 21.53 -2.54 15.68
CA TYR A 56 20.43 -3.46 15.39
C TYR A 56 19.44 -3.63 16.55
N ARG A 57 19.80 -3.25 17.79
CA ARG A 57 18.87 -3.30 18.93
C ARG A 57 17.76 -2.28 18.77
N LEU A 58 18.08 -1.08 18.30
CA LEU A 58 17.09 -0.04 18.00
C LEU A 58 16.19 -0.48 16.84
N VAL A 59 16.76 -1.06 15.79
CA VAL A 59 16.00 -1.59 14.65
C VAL A 59 15.02 -2.68 15.12
N LEU A 60 15.50 -3.62 15.93
CA LEU A 60 14.68 -4.68 16.48
C LEU A 60 13.58 -4.12 17.39
N LEU A 61 13.90 -3.17 18.27
CA LEU A 61 12.92 -2.52 19.15
C LEU A 61 11.82 -1.83 18.34
N CYS A 62 12.18 -1.07 17.31
CA CYS A 62 11.22 -0.43 16.42
C CYS A 62 10.37 -1.45 15.66
N ALA A 63 10.97 -2.51 15.12
CA ALA A 63 10.25 -3.55 14.39
C ALA A 63 9.26 -4.31 15.30
N VAL A 64 9.69 -4.70 16.49
CA VAL A 64 8.85 -5.38 17.48
C VAL A 64 7.76 -4.44 17.98
N GLY A 65 8.08 -3.19 18.30
CA GLY A 65 7.08 -2.18 18.68
C GLY A 65 6.05 -1.97 17.58
N HIS A 66 6.47 -1.96 16.32
CA HIS A 66 5.55 -1.85 15.18
C HIS A 66 4.60 -3.06 15.08
N MET A 67 5.13 -4.27 15.21
CA MET A 67 4.35 -5.50 15.13
C MET A 67 3.42 -5.71 16.33
N VAL A 68 3.89 -5.43 17.55
CA VAL A 68 3.19 -5.79 18.79
C VAL A 68 2.30 -4.67 19.31
N ILE A 69 2.61 -3.41 18.99
CA ILE A 69 1.86 -2.26 19.52
C ILE A 69 1.03 -1.62 18.40
N LEU A 70 1.70 -1.17 17.34
CA LEU A 70 1.04 -0.36 16.30
C LEU A 70 0.03 -1.18 15.48
N HIS A 71 0.39 -2.40 15.05
CA HIS A 71 -0.53 -3.24 14.29
C HIS A 71 -1.79 -3.67 15.06
N PRO A 72 -1.70 -4.12 16.33
CA PRO A 72 -2.89 -4.45 17.12
C PRO A 72 -3.75 -3.22 17.43
N LEU A 73 -3.16 -2.07 17.72
CA LEU A 73 -3.91 -0.83 17.93
C LEU A 73 -4.68 -0.42 16.67
N LYS A 74 -4.04 -0.55 15.50
CA LYS A 74 -4.69 -0.34 14.20
C LYS A 74 -5.86 -1.31 14.02
N ALA A 75 -5.68 -2.59 14.33
CA ALA A 75 -6.73 -3.60 14.23
C ALA A 75 -7.91 -3.34 15.18
N TRP A 76 -7.63 -2.93 16.41
CA TRP A 76 -8.63 -2.50 17.38
C TRP A 76 -9.43 -1.31 16.86
N ARG A 77 -8.75 -0.25 16.42
CA ARG A 77 -9.39 0.94 15.85
C ARG A 77 -10.29 0.57 14.68
N TRP A 78 -9.84 -0.34 13.82
CA TRP A 78 -10.62 -0.82 12.69
C TRP A 78 -11.85 -1.64 13.12
N SER A 79 -11.72 -2.44 14.18
CA SER A 79 -12.85 -3.14 14.81
C SER A 79 -13.92 -2.16 15.29
N LEU A 80 -13.52 -1.05 15.92
CA LEU A 80 -14.44 0.00 16.36
C LEU A 80 -15.16 0.67 15.18
N MET A 81 -14.46 0.96 14.09
CA MET A 81 -15.06 1.57 12.89
C MET A 81 -16.05 0.63 12.18
N LEU A 82 -15.80 -0.69 12.25
CA LEU A 82 -16.66 -1.70 11.64
C LEU A 82 -17.85 -2.10 12.54
N ALA A 83 -17.73 -1.92 13.85
CA ALA A 83 -18.74 -2.33 14.83
C ALA A 83 -20.20 -1.92 14.53
N PRO A 84 -20.51 -0.75 13.91
CA PRO A 84 -21.88 -0.39 13.53
C PRO A 84 -22.48 -1.25 12.42
N MET A 85 -21.63 -1.85 11.58
CA MET A 85 -22.05 -2.65 10.42
C MET A 85 -21.85 -4.14 10.65
N GLN A 86 -20.69 -4.53 11.20
CA GLN A 86 -20.37 -5.91 11.54
C GLN A 86 -19.35 -5.96 12.67
N ARG A 87 -19.62 -6.78 13.70
CA ARG A 87 -18.69 -6.97 14.82
C ARG A 87 -17.66 -8.04 14.45
N ILE A 88 -16.43 -7.62 14.17
CA ILE A 88 -15.30 -8.51 13.88
C ILE A 88 -14.26 -8.36 14.98
N SER A 89 -13.76 -9.48 15.49
CA SER A 89 -12.78 -9.47 16.58
C SER A 89 -11.49 -8.72 16.16
N PRO A 90 -10.90 -7.90 17.06
CA PRO A 90 -9.63 -7.23 16.79
C PRO A 90 -8.50 -8.19 16.42
N TRP A 91 -8.52 -9.41 16.97
CA TRP A 91 -7.52 -10.43 16.66
C TRP A 91 -7.60 -10.93 15.21
N THR A 92 -8.83 -11.18 14.73
CA THR A 92 -9.05 -11.53 13.33
C THR A 92 -8.63 -10.40 12.39
N LEU A 93 -8.95 -9.15 12.74
CA LEU A 93 -8.53 -7.99 11.96
C LEU A 93 -7.02 -7.76 11.99
N TYR A 94 -6.35 -8.10 13.09
CA TYR A 94 -4.89 -8.07 13.18
C TYR A 94 -4.26 -9.06 12.21
N GLN A 95 -4.77 -10.30 12.14
CA GLN A 95 -4.33 -11.28 11.14
C GLN A 95 -4.55 -10.78 9.70
N TYR A 96 -5.68 -10.12 9.43
CA TYR A 96 -5.95 -9.54 8.10
C TYR A 96 -5.03 -8.36 7.79
N ASN A 97 -4.65 -7.55 8.78
CA ASN A 97 -3.65 -6.50 8.62
C ASN A 97 -2.27 -7.09 8.26
N LEU A 98 -1.86 -8.17 8.93
CA LEU A 98 -0.62 -8.87 8.60
C LEU A 98 -0.66 -9.47 7.19
N ALA A 99 -1.78 -10.09 6.82
CA ALA A 99 -1.96 -10.61 5.46
C ALA A 99 -1.91 -9.49 4.41
N GLY A 100 -2.52 -8.32 4.67
CA GLY A 100 -2.43 -7.15 3.80
C GLY A 100 -1.01 -6.57 3.69
N CYS A 101 -0.27 -6.56 4.80
CA CYS A 101 1.13 -6.16 4.83
C CYS A 101 1.99 -7.09 3.97
N ALA A 102 1.86 -8.41 4.17
CA ALA A 102 2.53 -9.41 3.35
C ALA A 102 2.15 -9.30 1.86
N ALA A 103 0.86 -9.13 1.58
CA ALA A 103 0.35 -8.96 0.22
C ALA A 103 0.91 -7.72 -0.47
N THR A 104 1.19 -6.63 0.26
CA THR A 104 1.80 -5.42 -0.31
C THR A 104 3.23 -5.66 -0.78
N ASN A 105 3.95 -6.60 -0.15
CA ASN A 105 5.31 -6.96 -0.52
C ASN A 105 5.35 -7.93 -1.71
N VAL A 106 4.31 -8.77 -1.85
CA VAL A 106 4.25 -9.80 -2.91
C VAL A 106 3.53 -9.31 -4.16
N LEU A 107 2.44 -8.55 -3.99
CA LEU A 107 1.59 -8.12 -5.08
C LEU A 107 2.04 -6.75 -5.62
N PRO A 108 2.29 -6.64 -6.93
CA PRO A 108 2.54 -5.34 -7.55
C PRO A 108 1.30 -4.44 -7.42
N ALA A 109 1.54 -3.13 -7.30
CA ALA A 109 0.53 -2.06 -7.13
C ALA A 109 -0.05 -1.84 -5.71
N ARG A 110 0.66 -2.24 -4.65
CA ARG A 110 0.28 -1.93 -3.24
C ARG A 110 -1.16 -2.36 -2.88
N SER A 111 -1.58 -3.52 -3.36
CA SER A 111 -2.95 -4.04 -3.22
C SER A 111 -3.27 -4.67 -1.85
N GLY A 112 -2.44 -4.46 -0.83
CA GLY A 112 -2.67 -5.01 0.52
C GLY A 112 -4.00 -4.57 1.15
N GLN A 113 -4.48 -3.38 0.77
CA GLN A 113 -5.79 -2.89 1.19
C GLN A 113 -6.94 -3.66 0.54
N ALA A 114 -6.80 -4.01 -0.75
CA ALA A 114 -7.78 -4.84 -1.44
C ALA A 114 -7.91 -6.21 -0.78
N VAL A 115 -6.80 -6.81 -0.35
CA VAL A 115 -6.81 -8.07 0.40
C VAL A 115 -7.58 -7.92 1.71
N ARG A 116 -7.35 -6.85 2.49
CA ARG A 116 -8.12 -6.59 3.73
C ARG A 116 -9.62 -6.45 3.46
N VAL A 117 -10.01 -5.71 2.41
CA VAL A 117 -11.41 -5.54 2.02
C VAL A 117 -12.05 -6.88 1.70
N VAL A 118 -11.40 -7.69 0.85
CA VAL A 118 -11.91 -9.02 0.48
C VAL A 118 -12.06 -9.93 1.70
N LEU A 119 -11.09 -9.92 2.62
CA LEU A 119 -11.14 -10.74 3.83
C LEU A 119 -12.26 -10.30 4.79
N VAL A 120 -12.48 -9.00 4.96
CA VAL A 120 -13.58 -8.48 5.81
C VAL A 120 -14.95 -8.76 5.20
N CYS A 121 -15.09 -8.69 3.88
CA CYS A 121 -16.36 -8.99 3.20
C CYS A 121 -16.81 -10.44 3.40
N ARG A 122 -15.90 -11.37 3.74
CA ARG A 122 -16.27 -12.76 4.10
C ARG A 122 -17.13 -12.87 5.35
N HIS A 123 -17.15 -11.83 6.19
CA HIS A 123 -18.02 -11.74 7.37
C HIS A 123 -19.40 -11.17 7.04
N GLY A 124 -19.82 -11.12 5.77
CA GLY A 124 -21.13 -10.60 5.35
C GLY A 124 -21.21 -9.08 5.32
N LEU A 125 -20.08 -8.37 5.42
CA LEU A 125 -20.04 -6.92 5.28
C LEU A 125 -20.15 -6.54 3.79
N PRO A 126 -20.99 -5.56 3.42
CA PRO A 126 -21.04 -5.07 2.05
C PRO A 126 -19.68 -4.46 1.65
N VAL A 127 -19.27 -4.70 0.40
CA VAL A 127 -18.00 -4.20 -0.16
C VAL A 127 -17.89 -2.68 -0.05
N THR A 128 -19.00 -1.96 -0.25
CA THR A 128 -19.07 -0.51 -0.09
C THR A 128 -18.76 -0.06 1.34
N GLY A 129 -19.25 -0.78 2.35
CA GLY A 129 -18.95 -0.53 3.76
C GLY A 129 -17.47 -0.75 4.08
N ALA A 130 -16.89 -1.85 3.59
CA ALA A 130 -15.46 -2.13 3.75
C ALA A 130 -14.59 -1.03 3.12
N ILE A 131 -14.90 -0.61 1.89
CA ILE A 131 -14.18 0.46 1.20
C ILE A 131 -14.34 1.79 1.93
N ALA A 132 -15.54 2.13 2.41
CA ALA A 132 -15.77 3.36 3.16
C ALA A 132 -14.90 3.44 4.42
N VAL A 133 -14.76 2.34 5.16
CA VAL A 133 -13.89 2.29 6.34
C VAL A 133 -12.41 2.44 5.97
N VAL A 134 -11.96 1.85 4.86
CA VAL A 134 -10.59 2.05 4.35
C VAL A 134 -10.36 3.51 3.95
N VAL A 135 -11.26 4.11 3.16
CA VAL A 135 -11.13 5.52 2.75
C VAL A 135 -11.11 6.46 3.96
N LEU A 136 -11.97 6.21 4.96
CA LEU A 136 -11.98 6.97 6.20
C LEU A 136 -10.67 6.81 6.99
N GLU A 137 -10.11 5.60 7.03
CA GLU A 137 -8.78 5.36 7.60
C GLU A 137 -7.70 6.19 6.89
N GLU A 138 -7.75 6.29 5.57
CA GLU A 138 -6.77 7.05 4.78
C GLU A 138 -6.88 8.55 4.99
N ILE A 139 -8.10 9.07 5.06
CA ILE A 139 -8.36 10.49 5.35
C ILE A 139 -7.83 10.83 6.74
N LEU A 140 -8.13 10.00 7.75
CA LEU A 140 -7.64 10.20 9.12
C LEU A 140 -6.10 10.14 9.17
N ASN A 141 -5.49 9.22 8.44
CA ASN A 141 -4.03 9.10 8.44
C ASN A 141 -3.37 10.30 7.74
N ALA A 142 -3.92 10.74 6.61
CA ALA A 142 -3.45 11.92 5.90
C ALA A 142 -3.66 13.21 6.71
N SER A 143 -4.79 13.36 7.39
CA SER A 143 -5.09 14.53 8.21
C SER A 143 -4.18 14.61 9.44
N VAL A 144 -3.96 13.50 10.15
CA VAL A 144 -3.00 13.45 11.26
C VAL A 144 -1.59 13.79 10.78
N LEU A 145 -1.17 13.24 9.64
CA LEU A 145 0.14 13.56 9.07
C LEU A 145 0.25 15.04 8.70
N ALA A 146 -0.79 15.63 8.10
CA ALA A 146 -0.83 17.05 7.76
C ALA A 146 -0.78 17.94 9.01
N LEU A 147 -1.49 17.56 10.09
CA LEU A 147 -1.45 18.29 11.36
C LEU A 147 -0.06 18.24 12.01
N ILE A 148 0.61 17.08 11.96
CA ILE A 148 1.99 16.95 12.44
C ILE A 148 2.97 17.74 11.58
N ALA A 149 2.71 17.86 10.27
CA ALA A 149 3.57 18.57 9.34
C ALA A 149 3.42 20.10 9.41
N LEU A 150 2.26 20.62 9.78
CA LEU A 150 1.96 22.06 9.85
C LEU A 150 2.95 22.90 10.69
N PRO A 151 3.41 22.47 11.88
CA PRO A 151 4.38 23.22 12.69
C PRO A 151 5.84 23.03 12.25
N LEU A 152 6.14 22.17 11.27
CA LEU A 152 7.52 21.95 10.83
C LEU A 152 8.01 23.17 10.04
N PRO A 153 9.18 23.74 10.37
CA PRO A 153 9.78 24.78 9.55
C PRO A 153 10.27 24.13 8.25
N PHE A 154 9.55 24.36 7.15
CA PHE A 154 9.99 24.01 5.80
C PHE A 154 10.83 25.13 5.19
#